data_AF-A0A8E0M7L0-F1
#
_entry.id   AF-A0A8E0M7L0-F1
#
_cell.length_a   1.000
_cell.length_b   1.000
_cell.length_c   1.000
_cell.angle_alpha   90.00
_cell.angle_beta   90.00
_cell.angle_gamma   90.00
#
_symmetry.space_group_name_H-M   'P 1'
#
loop_
_entity.id
_entity.type
_entity.pdbx_description
1 polymer ?
#
loop_
_entity_poly.entity_id
_entity_poly.type
_entity_poly.pdbx_seq_one_letter_code
_entity_poly.pdbx_strand_id
1 'polypeptide(L)'
;MIEVAQQLNATMSTKIALDLLSASESVKSLTAVVRSSQNAWKAQEAEMKSAGDLAGAAQVKYEGLGKSIEGQQSKIDALKAKQTELKGNTADVAQQYLKYQQQIDGANKQLASMQAQQDRAKTAMDYQKSG
;
A
#
# COMPACT_ATOMS: atom_id res chain seq x y z
N MET A 1 41.49 18.45 -2.03
CA MET A 1 40.59 17.54 -1.27
C MET A 1 39.15 18.06 -1.14
N ILE A 2 38.88 19.37 -1.29
CA ILE A 2 37.52 19.94 -1.17
C ILE A 2 36.62 19.60 -2.38
N GLU A 3 37.19 19.48 -3.57
CA GLU A 3 36.45 19.22 -4.83
C GLU A 3 35.89 17.79 -4.92
N VAL A 4 36.63 16.79 -4.40
CA VAL A 4 36.21 15.38 -4.38
C VAL A 4 35.02 15.17 -3.45
N ALA A 5 34.97 15.87 -2.31
CA ALA A 5 33.85 15.80 -1.37
C ALA A 5 32.57 16.41 -1.97
N GLN A 6 32.68 17.50 -2.72
CA GLN A 6 31.55 18.12 -3.40
C GLN A 6 31.01 17.24 -4.54
N GLN A 7 31.88 16.62 -5.34
CA GLN A 7 31.47 15.68 -6.39
C GLN A 7 30.82 14.41 -5.83
N LEU A 8 31.33 13.87 -4.72
CA LEU A 8 30.72 12.75 -4.00
C LEU A 8 29.33 13.09 -3.48
N ASN A 9 29.17 14.28 -2.87
CA ASN A 9 27.88 14.71 -2.35
C ASN A 9 26.87 14.95 -3.48
N ALA A 10 27.29 15.63 -4.57
CA ALA A 10 26.44 15.86 -5.73
C ALA A 10 25.99 14.55 -6.39
N THR A 11 26.90 13.60 -6.58
CA THR A 11 26.59 12.28 -7.17
C THR A 11 25.63 11.48 -6.27
N MET A 12 25.81 11.55 -4.94
CA MET A 12 24.89 10.90 -3.99
C MET A 12 23.51 11.55 -3.99
N SER A 13 23.42 12.88 -3.96
CA SER A 13 22.14 13.59 -4.01
C SER A 13 21.38 13.30 -5.31
N THR A 14 22.06 13.22 -6.46
CA THR A 14 21.44 12.82 -7.74
C THR A 14 20.93 11.39 -7.71
N LYS A 15 21.69 10.44 -7.13
CA LYS A 15 21.26 9.04 -7.00
C LYS A 15 20.04 8.90 -6.09
N ILE A 16 20.03 9.57 -4.94
CA ILE A 16 18.90 9.60 -4.00
C ILE A 16 17.66 10.18 -4.70
N ALA A 17 17.81 11.24 -5.49
CA ALA A 17 16.71 11.84 -6.24
C ALA A 17 16.12 10.87 -7.28
N LEU A 18 16.97 10.11 -7.99
CA LEU A 18 16.54 9.12 -8.98
C LEU A 18 15.83 7.92 -8.33
N ASP A 19 16.35 7.43 -7.20
CA ASP A 19 15.74 6.35 -6.42
C ASP A 19 14.38 6.79 -5.84
N LEU A 20 14.28 8.06 -5.39
CA LEU A 20 13.03 8.65 -4.93
C LEU A 20 11.99 8.76 -6.05
N LEU A 21 12.39 9.18 -7.24
CA LEU A 21 11.50 9.29 -8.39
C LEU A 21 10.94 7.91 -8.77
N SER A 22 11.82 6.92 -8.90
CA SER A 22 11.46 5.54 -9.24
C SER A 22 10.56 4.91 -8.17
N ALA A 23 10.88 5.11 -6.89
CA ALA A 23 10.04 4.67 -5.78
C ALA A 23 8.67 5.36 -5.80
N SER A 24 8.62 6.65 -6.13
CA SER A 24 7.36 7.38 -6.25
C SER A 24 6.46 6.77 -7.33
N GLU A 25 7.00 6.44 -8.50
CA GLU A 25 6.25 5.80 -9.59
C GLU A 25 5.78 4.39 -9.22
N SER A 26 6.65 3.56 -8.63
CA SER A 26 6.27 2.21 -8.17
C SER A 26 5.16 2.25 -7.11
N VAL A 27 5.28 3.15 -6.13
CA VAL A 27 4.27 3.30 -5.06
C VAL A 27 2.96 3.86 -5.62
N LYS A 28 3.00 4.77 -6.59
CA LYS A 28 1.81 5.26 -7.31
C LYS A 28 1.11 4.12 -8.06
N SER A 29 1.87 3.30 -8.79
CA SER A 29 1.34 2.14 -9.51
C SER A 29 0.66 1.15 -8.55
N LEU A 30 1.33 0.76 -7.46
CA LEU A 30 0.74 -0.11 -6.43
C LEU A 30 -0.50 0.51 -5.79
N THR A 31 -0.50 1.83 -5.57
CA THR A 31 -1.69 2.54 -5.06
C THR A 31 -2.83 2.52 -6.07
N ALA A 32 -2.56 2.64 -7.37
CA ALA A 32 -3.57 2.54 -8.41
C ALA A 32 -4.19 1.15 -8.45
N VAL A 33 -3.38 0.09 -8.34
CA VAL A 33 -3.84 -1.31 -8.28
C VAL A 33 -4.73 -1.55 -7.05
N VAL A 34 -4.33 -1.08 -5.87
CA VAL A 34 -5.15 -1.21 -4.66
C VAL A 34 -6.48 -0.47 -4.82
N ARG A 35 -6.46 0.73 -5.41
CA ARG A 35 -7.69 1.51 -5.65
C ARG A 35 -8.61 0.87 -6.69
N SER A 36 -8.06 0.38 -7.80
CA SER A 36 -8.86 -0.27 -8.84
C SER A 36 -9.49 -1.56 -8.31
N SER A 37 -8.73 -2.35 -7.55
CA SER A 37 -9.24 -3.53 -6.84
C SER A 37 -10.38 -3.14 -5.89
N GLN A 38 -10.19 -2.08 -5.09
CA GLN A 38 -11.23 -1.59 -4.18
C GLN A 38 -12.51 -1.14 -4.89
N ASN A 39 -12.37 -0.42 -5.99
CA ASN A 39 -13.52 0.08 -6.73
C ASN A 39 -14.27 -1.07 -7.40
N ALA A 40 -13.56 -2.06 -7.93
CA ALA A 40 -14.15 -3.22 -8.59
C ALA A 40 -15.05 -4.02 -7.64
N TRP A 41 -14.55 -4.41 -6.47
CA TRP A 41 -15.37 -5.19 -5.53
C TRP A 41 -16.48 -4.37 -4.90
N LYS A 42 -16.31 -3.06 -4.69
CA LYS A 42 -17.40 -2.19 -4.20
C LYS A 42 -18.53 -2.06 -5.22
N ALA A 43 -18.20 -1.96 -6.51
CA ALA A 43 -19.19 -1.93 -7.58
C ALA A 43 -19.97 -3.25 -7.63
N GLN A 44 -19.26 -4.38 -7.58
CA GLN A 44 -19.87 -5.70 -7.58
C GLN A 44 -20.69 -5.95 -6.29
N GLU A 45 -20.23 -5.51 -5.12
CA GLU A 45 -20.99 -5.57 -3.86
C GLU A 45 -22.31 -4.79 -3.99
N ALA A 46 -22.27 -3.58 -4.57
CA ALA A 46 -23.46 -2.76 -4.77
C ALA A 46 -24.47 -3.43 -5.71
N GLU A 47 -24.00 -4.03 -6.80
CA GLU A 47 -24.84 -4.79 -7.74
C GLU A 47 -25.54 -5.97 -7.06
N MET A 48 -24.80 -6.77 -6.29
CA MET A 48 -25.35 -7.91 -5.55
C MET A 48 -26.39 -7.46 -4.51
N LYS A 49 -26.13 -6.36 -3.78
CA LYS A 49 -27.11 -5.77 -2.85
C LYS A 49 -28.37 -5.30 -3.56
N SER A 50 -28.23 -4.66 -4.72
CA SER A 50 -29.37 -4.22 -5.53
C SER A 50 -30.21 -5.39 -6.05
N ALA A 51 -29.58 -6.54 -6.31
CA ALA A 51 -30.26 -7.79 -6.65
C ALA A 51 -30.91 -8.49 -5.43
N GLY A 52 -30.73 -7.97 -4.21
CA GLY A 52 -31.22 -8.57 -2.97
C GLY A 52 -30.33 -9.68 -2.41
N ASP A 53 -29.18 -9.96 -3.04
CA ASP A 53 -28.25 -10.99 -2.61
C ASP A 53 -27.22 -10.43 -1.62
N LEU A 54 -27.61 -10.39 -0.35
CA LEU A 54 -26.75 -9.91 0.72
C LEU A 54 -25.58 -10.85 1.02
N ALA A 55 -25.76 -12.16 0.80
CA ALA A 55 -24.73 -13.17 1.07
C ALA A 55 -23.63 -13.12 0.01
N GLY A 56 -24.01 -13.06 -1.26
CA GLY A 56 -23.08 -12.86 -2.36
C GLY A 56 -22.41 -11.48 -2.31
N ALA A 57 -23.12 -10.43 -1.87
CA ALA A 57 -22.49 -9.12 -1.62
C ALA A 57 -21.40 -9.19 -0.54
N ALA A 58 -21.66 -9.88 0.56
CA ALA A 58 -20.67 -10.08 1.63
C ALA A 58 -19.46 -10.93 1.15
N GLN A 59 -19.71 -11.93 0.30
CA GLN A 59 -18.66 -12.74 -0.32
C GLN A 59 -17.78 -11.92 -1.26
N VAL A 60 -18.38 -11.17 -2.18
CA VAL A 60 -17.66 -10.27 -3.10
C VAL A 60 -16.80 -9.28 -2.31
N LYS A 61 -17.34 -8.71 -1.24
CA LYS A 61 -16.59 -7.83 -0.35
C LYS A 61 -15.42 -8.53 0.32
N TYR A 62 -15.62 -9.74 0.85
CA TYR A 62 -14.56 -10.51 1.51
C TYR A 62 -13.41 -10.84 0.54
N GLU A 63 -13.73 -11.35 -0.65
CA GLU A 63 -12.75 -11.70 -1.68
C GLU A 63 -12.04 -10.47 -2.24
N GLY A 64 -12.80 -9.40 -2.50
CA GLY A 64 -12.27 -8.14 -2.98
C GLY A 64 -11.35 -7.43 -1.99
N LEU A 65 -11.70 -7.47 -0.69
CA LEU A 65 -10.82 -7.00 0.37
C LEU A 65 -9.55 -7.84 0.45
N GLY A 66 -9.62 -9.16 0.24
CA GLY A 66 -8.43 -10.02 0.16
C GLY A 66 -7.43 -9.54 -0.89
N LYS A 67 -7.89 -9.31 -2.13
CA LYS A 67 -7.03 -8.76 -3.20
C LYS A 67 -6.49 -7.36 -2.88
N SER A 68 -7.31 -6.53 -2.23
CA SER A 68 -6.89 -5.18 -1.82
C SER A 68 -5.82 -5.22 -0.72
N ILE A 69 -5.93 -6.17 0.22
CA ILE A 69 -4.99 -6.43 1.30
C ILE A 69 -3.65 -6.91 0.73
N GLU A 70 -3.66 -7.85 -0.22
CA GLU A 70 -2.44 -8.32 -0.89
C GLU A 70 -1.70 -7.17 -1.58
N GLY A 71 -2.41 -6.36 -2.37
CA GLY A 71 -1.80 -5.20 -3.04
C GLY A 71 -1.24 -4.17 -2.05
N GLN A 72 -1.91 -3.97 -0.92
CA GLN A 72 -1.42 -3.07 0.12
C GLN A 72 -0.18 -3.65 0.84
N GLN A 73 -0.14 -4.96 1.08
CA GLN A 73 1.03 -5.63 1.63
C GLN A 73 2.22 -5.48 0.69
N SER A 74 2.04 -5.72 -0.61
CA SER A 74 3.10 -5.49 -1.61
C SER A 74 3.61 -4.04 -1.61
N LYS A 75 2.72 -3.06 -1.42
CA LYS A 75 3.11 -1.65 -1.26
C LYS A 75 3.96 -1.42 -0.02
N ILE A 76 3.58 -1.99 1.12
CA ILE A 76 4.35 -1.89 2.37
C ILE A 76 5.73 -2.53 2.19
N ASP A 77 5.80 -3.70 1.56
CA ASP A 77 7.04 -4.43 1.36
C ASP A 77 7.99 -3.68 0.41
N ALA A 78 7.47 -3.10 -0.68
CA ALA A 78 8.24 -2.26 -1.58
C ALA A 78 8.79 -1.01 -0.87
N LEU A 79 7.99 -0.36 -0.02
CA LEU A 79 8.42 0.80 0.77
C LEU A 79 9.50 0.41 1.79
N LYS A 80 9.35 -0.72 2.48
CA LYS A 80 10.36 -1.25 3.42
C LYS A 80 11.67 -1.59 2.70
N ALA A 81 11.60 -2.26 1.56
CA ALA A 81 12.78 -2.57 0.75
C ALA A 81 13.54 -1.28 0.40
N LYS A 82 12.83 -0.26 -0.11
CA LYS A 82 13.42 1.04 -0.43
C LYS A 82 14.00 1.75 0.79
N GLN A 83 13.34 1.65 1.94
CA GLN A 83 13.86 2.19 3.20
C GLN A 83 15.16 1.50 3.61
N THR A 84 15.27 0.18 3.48
CA THR A 84 16.49 -0.58 3.82
C THR A 84 17.63 -0.39 2.81
N GLU A 85 17.30 -0.06 1.56
CA GLU A 85 18.28 0.25 0.51
C GLU A 85 18.97 1.61 0.73
N LEU A 86 18.39 2.50 1.54
CA LEU A 86 19.00 3.77 1.90
C LEU A 86 20.26 3.52 2.74
N LYS A 87 21.42 3.87 2.18
CA LYS A 87 22.74 3.77 2.84
C LYS A 87 23.32 5.15 3.06
N GLY A 88 24.01 5.35 4.18
CA GLY A 88 24.73 6.57 4.52
C GLY A 88 24.21 7.26 5.80
N ASN A 89 24.95 8.26 6.25
CA ASN A 89 24.64 9.07 7.45
C ASN A 89 24.59 10.56 7.08
N THR A 90 23.90 10.89 6.00
CA THR A 90 23.68 12.28 5.61
C THR A 90 22.28 12.73 6.04
N ALA A 91 22.09 14.03 6.21
CA ALA A 91 20.78 14.61 6.52
C ALA A 91 19.72 14.23 5.46
N ASP A 92 20.12 14.18 4.18
CA ASP A 92 19.25 13.77 3.07
C ASP A 92 18.77 12.32 3.21
N VAL A 93 19.67 11.40 3.60
CA VAL A 93 19.33 9.99 3.83
C VAL A 93 18.37 9.87 5.02
N ALA A 94 18.61 10.60 6.11
CA ALA A 94 17.72 10.60 7.27
C ALA A 94 16.32 11.14 6.92
N GLN A 95 16.24 12.24 6.16
CA GLN A 95 14.97 12.80 5.71
C GLN A 95 14.21 11.82 4.81
N GLN A 96 14.92 11.16 3.88
CA GLN A 96 14.32 10.18 2.98
C GLN A 96 13.84 8.92 3.73
N TYR A 97 14.58 8.48 4.73
CA TYR A 97 14.19 7.38 5.62
C TYR A 97 12.90 7.70 6.37
N LEU A 98 12.79 8.89 6.96
CA LEU A 98 11.59 9.36 7.65
C LEU A 98 10.38 9.43 6.71
N LYS A 99 10.58 9.89 5.47
CA LYS A 99 9.51 9.93 4.46
C LYS A 99 8.99 8.54 4.13
N TYR A 100 9.87 7.55 3.94
CA TYR A 100 9.42 6.17 3.75
C TYR A 100 8.73 5.62 4.99
N GLN A 101 9.23 5.92 6.20
CA GLN A 101 8.58 5.50 7.44
C GLN A 101 7.14 6.01 7.53
N GLN A 102 6.91 7.29 7.27
CA GLN A 102 5.56 7.87 7.28
C GLN A 102 4.63 7.21 6.25
N GLN A 103 5.14 6.88 5.07
CA GLN A 103 4.38 6.17 4.04
C GLN A 103 4.05 4.73 4.46
N ILE A 104 5.00 4.04 5.09
CA ILE A 104 4.83 2.68 5.65
C ILE A 104 3.76 2.72 6.75
N ASP A 105 3.85 3.66 7.68
CA ASP A 105 2.89 3.80 8.79
C ASP A 105 1.47 4.07 8.27
N GLY A 106 1.33 4.97 7.30
CA GLY A 106 0.06 5.23 6.64
C GLY A 106 -0.49 4.00 5.92
N ALA A 107 0.39 3.26 5.25
CA ALA A 107 0.00 2.04 4.54
C ALA A 107 -0.42 0.91 5.50
N ASN A 108 0.27 0.75 6.63
CA ASN A 108 -0.09 -0.21 7.69
C ASN A 108 -1.43 0.12 8.33
N LYS A 109 -1.73 1.40 8.60
CA LYS A 109 -3.05 1.81 9.11
C LYS A 109 -4.18 1.43 8.16
N GLN A 110 -3.97 1.64 6.86
CA GLN A 110 -4.93 1.23 5.83
C GLN A 110 -5.07 -0.29 5.78
N LEU A 111 -3.97 -1.03 5.86
CA LEU A 111 -3.97 -2.50 5.89
C LEU A 111 -4.81 -3.03 7.05
N ALA A 112 -4.58 -2.54 8.27
CA ALA A 112 -5.35 -2.93 9.45
C ALA A 112 -6.85 -2.61 9.30
N SER A 113 -7.19 -1.47 8.70
CA SER A 113 -8.58 -1.12 8.40
C SER A 113 -9.22 -2.09 7.41
N MET A 114 -8.49 -2.51 6.37
CA MET A 114 -8.98 -3.47 5.39
C MET A 114 -9.15 -4.87 5.99
N GLN A 115 -8.20 -5.32 6.81
CA GLN A 115 -8.31 -6.59 7.55
C GLN A 115 -9.55 -6.60 8.46
N ALA A 116 -9.76 -5.54 9.24
CA ALA A 116 -10.95 -5.42 10.07
C ALA A 116 -12.26 -5.36 9.26
N GLN A 117 -12.24 -4.86 8.03
CA GLN A 117 -13.40 -4.91 7.13
C GLN A 117 -13.61 -6.32 6.58
N GLN A 118 -12.52 -7.05 6.29
CA GLN A 118 -12.56 -8.41 5.79
C GLN A 118 -13.11 -9.36 6.85
N ASP A 119 -12.68 -9.22 8.10
CA ASP A 119 -13.17 -10.00 9.23
C ASP A 119 -14.68 -9.80 9.44
N ARG A 120 -15.15 -8.54 9.40
CA ARG A 120 -16.59 -8.26 9.49
C ARG A 120 -17.38 -8.85 8.32
N ALA A 121 -16.85 -8.78 7.11
CA ALA A 121 -17.48 -9.40 5.93
C ALA A 121 -17.58 -10.92 6.09
N LYS A 122 -16.52 -11.55 6.63
CA LYS A 122 -16.51 -12.97 6.97
C LYS A 122 -17.59 -13.32 7.99
N THR A 123 -17.66 -12.60 9.11
CA THR A 123 -18.68 -12.85 10.14
C THR A 123 -20.10 -12.66 9.59
N ALA A 124 -20.33 -11.67 8.73
CA ALA A 124 -21.64 -11.45 8.10
C ALA A 124 -22.05 -12.61 7.19
N MET A 125 -21.11 -13.17 6.42
CA MET A 125 -21.37 -14.37 5.61
C MET A 125 -21.68 -15.58 6.48
N ASP A 126 -20.88 -15.82 7.54
CA ASP A 126 -21.05 -16.98 8.41
C ASP A 126 -22.41 -16.94 9.12
N TYR A 127 -22.84 -15.75 9.58
CA TYR A 127 -24.15 -15.55 10.21
C TYR A 127 -25.29 -15.90 9.25
N GLN A 128 -25.24 -15.42 8.00
CA GLN A 128 -26.26 -15.70 6.99
C GLN A 128 -26.30 -17.15 6.52
N LYS A 129 -25.19 -17.90 6.64
CA LYS A 129 -25.17 -19.35 6.36
C LYS A 129 -25.71 -20.20 7.50
N SER A 130 -25.68 -19.68 8.72
CA SER A 130 -26.08 -20.39 9.95
C SER A 130 -27.53 -20.17 10.38
N GLY A 131 -28.21 -19.16 9.82
CA GLY A 131 -29.62 -18.86 10.05
C GLY A 131 -30.51 -19.36 8.93
#